data_AF-Q9PB27-F1
#
_entry.id   AF-Q9PB27-F1
#
_cell.length_a   1.000
_cell.length_b   1.000
_cell.length_c   1.000
_cell.angle_alpha   90.00
_cell.angle_beta   90.00
_cell.angle_gamma   90.00
#
_symmetry.space_group_name_H-M   'P 1'
#
loop_
_entity.id
_entity.type
_entity.pdbx_description
1 polymer ?
#
loop_
_entity_poly.entity_id
_entity_poly.type
_entity_poly.pdbx_seq_one_letter_code
_entity_poly.pdbx_strand_id
1 'polypeptide(L)'
;MDRQTVYAGAIPLETDLLNTNRNALVGLGKLAAAMLGTSYLACVPTAPATLHVQVLPGEIYSLQNLDGTAYSSLAADTTHQIIKQGMILDAVTLNCPAPATSGYSINYLIEAAYQDFDDNAVVLPYYNASNPSQAYSGPSNSGTAQSTVRRGICTLQVKAGIVAATGTQLTPAADSGYVGLWTVTVAYGQTQITAANITQAANAPFLPAGGIVPSVQNSAFNYALDTGTANTYLVSYSPPVTQLTDGMVLSFRINRDHVRMVLIVRSEKYRPLMEAP
;
A
#
# COMPACT_ATOMS: atom_id res chain seq x y z
N MET A 1 8.01 8.80 3.26
CA MET A 1 9.27 9.05 3.99
C MET A 1 9.05 10.26 4.87
N ASP A 2 9.49 10.17 6.12
CA ASP A 2 9.35 11.25 7.10
C ASP A 2 10.35 12.38 6.82
N ARG A 3 9.96 13.64 7.04
CA ARG A 3 10.79 14.83 6.80
C ARG A 3 10.75 15.77 8.02
N GLN A 4 11.87 16.45 8.31
CA GLN A 4 12.00 17.36 9.45
C GLN A 4 11.57 18.80 9.08
N THR A 5 10.59 19.34 9.79
CA THR A 5 10.06 20.68 9.58
C THR A 5 10.83 21.70 10.41
N VAL A 6 11.57 22.59 9.76
CA VAL A 6 12.23 23.74 10.40
C VAL A 6 11.46 25.00 10.06
N TYR A 7 11.03 25.75 11.08
CA TYR A 7 10.23 26.97 10.91
C TYR A 7 11.10 28.21 10.73
N ALA A 8 10.58 29.18 9.98
CA ALA A 8 11.24 30.47 9.81
C ALA A 8 11.41 31.18 11.17
N GLY A 9 12.66 31.52 11.53
CA GLY A 9 12.99 32.17 12.79
C GLY A 9 13.18 31.23 13.99
N ALA A 10 12.84 29.94 13.85
CA ALA A 10 13.23 28.93 14.83
C ALA A 10 14.75 28.75 14.80
N ILE A 11 15.36 28.49 15.96
CA ILE A 11 16.78 28.15 16.07
C ILE A 11 16.92 26.66 15.72
N PRO A 12 17.60 26.30 14.61
CA PRO A 12 17.74 24.91 14.22
C PRO A 12 18.57 24.13 15.25
N LEU A 13 18.15 22.91 15.54
CA LEU A 13 18.88 21.98 16.38
C LEU A 13 19.69 21.03 15.49
N GLU A 14 20.81 20.50 16.00
CA GLU A 14 21.59 19.50 15.29
C GLU A 14 20.76 18.25 14.96
N THR A 15 19.77 17.92 15.80
CA THR A 15 18.85 16.81 15.60
C THR A 15 17.98 16.99 14.36
N ASP A 16 17.66 18.22 13.93
CA ASP A 16 16.88 18.46 12.70
C ASP A 16 17.63 17.95 11.46
N LEU A 17 18.94 18.21 11.40
CA LEU A 17 19.78 17.73 10.31
C LEU A 17 20.03 16.22 10.41
N LEU A 18 20.38 15.73 11.61
CA LEU A 18 20.67 14.32 11.83
C LEU A 18 19.47 13.42 11.54
N ASN A 19 18.25 13.85 11.93
CA ASN A 19 17.04 13.11 11.65
C ASN A 19 16.67 13.14 10.16
N THR A 20 16.95 14.22 9.44
CA THR A 20 16.76 14.25 7.98
C THR A 20 17.61 13.18 7.29
N ASN A 21 18.89 13.07 7.66
CA ASN A 21 19.79 12.04 7.13
C ASN A 21 19.33 10.62 7.50
N ARG A 22 18.89 10.43 8.76
CA ARG A 22 18.36 9.15 9.23
C ARG A 22 17.10 8.74 8.46
N ASN A 23 16.16 9.66 8.28
CA ASN A 23 14.92 9.40 7.57
C ASN A 23 15.16 9.09 6.08
N ALA A 24 16.13 9.77 5.45
CA ALA A 24 16.57 9.48 4.10
C ALA A 24 17.10 8.03 3.98
N LEU A 25 17.97 7.62 4.92
CA LEU A 25 18.50 6.25 4.98
C LEU A 25 17.38 5.22 5.15
N VAL A 26 16.41 5.47 6.05
CA VAL A 26 15.25 4.58 6.27
C VAL A 26 14.43 4.44 5.00
N GLY A 27 14.08 5.55 4.34
CA GLY A 27 13.25 5.50 3.13
C GLY A 27 13.95 4.80 1.96
N LEU A 28 15.25 5.05 1.75
CA LEU A 28 16.05 4.35 0.74
C LEU A 28 16.20 2.85 1.04
N GLY A 29 16.46 2.49 2.31
CA GLY A 29 16.54 1.10 2.73
C GLY A 29 15.22 0.35 2.52
N LYS A 30 14.10 1.01 2.83
CA LYS A 30 12.75 0.48 2.57
C LYS A 30 12.45 0.33 1.09
N LEU A 31 12.84 1.31 0.26
CA LEU A 31 12.72 1.18 -1.19
C LEU A 31 13.54 -0.01 -1.73
N ALA A 32 14.78 -0.16 -1.28
CA ALA A 32 15.61 -1.30 -1.67
C ALA A 32 14.99 -2.63 -1.22
N ALA A 33 14.48 -2.70 0.02
CA ALA A 33 13.80 -3.88 0.55
C ALA A 33 12.54 -4.26 -0.26
N ALA A 34 11.73 -3.27 -0.64
CA ALA A 34 10.56 -3.47 -1.50
C ALA A 34 10.97 -4.07 -2.86
N MET A 35 12.00 -3.50 -3.51
CA MET A 35 12.50 -3.99 -4.81
C MET A 35 13.06 -5.42 -4.72
N LEU A 36 13.67 -5.77 -3.60
CA LEU A 36 14.24 -7.09 -3.32
C LEU A 36 13.20 -8.08 -2.74
N GLY A 37 11.96 -7.65 -2.46
CA GLY A 37 10.84 -8.51 -2.08
C GLY A 37 10.71 -8.79 -0.58
N THR A 38 11.43 -8.10 0.29
CA THR A 38 11.46 -8.41 1.73
C THR A 38 10.50 -7.58 2.58
N SER A 39 9.75 -6.67 1.96
CA SER A 39 8.93 -5.69 2.68
C SER A 39 7.55 -5.56 2.02
N TYR A 40 6.56 -6.25 2.59
CA TYR A 40 5.15 -6.10 2.23
C TYR A 40 4.29 -6.11 3.49
N LEU A 41 3.16 -5.44 3.43
CA LEU A 41 2.16 -5.39 4.51
C LEU A 41 1.46 -6.74 4.65
N ALA A 42 2.10 -7.71 5.28
CA ALA A 42 1.55 -9.03 5.49
C ALA A 42 0.36 -8.97 6.47
N CYS A 43 -0.77 -9.57 6.09
CA CYS A 43 -1.92 -9.73 6.98
C CYS A 43 -1.95 -11.14 7.54
N VAL A 44 -1.92 -11.25 8.86
CA VAL A 44 -1.85 -12.53 9.59
C VAL A 44 -2.90 -12.58 10.70
N PRO A 45 -3.31 -13.78 11.14
CA PRO A 45 -4.09 -13.94 12.37
C PRO A 45 -3.35 -13.42 13.60
N THR A 46 -4.09 -13.03 14.65
CA THR A 46 -3.48 -12.81 15.97
C THR A 46 -2.95 -14.12 16.57
N ALA A 47 -2.01 -14.01 17.52
CA ALA A 47 -1.56 -15.12 18.35
C ALA A 47 -1.70 -14.75 19.85
N PRO A 48 -2.65 -15.34 20.61
CA PRO A 48 -3.66 -16.34 20.22
C PRO A 48 -4.67 -15.84 19.17
N ALA A 49 -5.24 -16.76 18.40
CA ALA A 49 -6.21 -16.41 17.35
C ALA A 49 -7.51 -15.86 17.93
N THR A 50 -7.99 -14.76 17.34
CA THR A 50 -9.25 -14.07 17.70
C THR A 50 -9.95 -13.63 16.41
N LEU A 51 -11.05 -12.88 16.52
CA LEU A 51 -11.70 -12.20 15.37
C LEU A 51 -10.99 -10.90 14.96
N HIS A 52 -9.69 -10.82 15.19
CA HIS A 52 -8.83 -9.74 14.70
C HIS A 52 -7.79 -10.30 13.74
N VAL A 53 -7.32 -9.44 12.85
CA VAL A 53 -6.13 -9.65 12.03
C VAL A 53 -5.06 -8.64 12.40
N GLN A 54 -3.80 -8.98 12.17
CA GLN A 54 -2.67 -8.09 12.32
C GLN A 54 -2.06 -7.82 10.96
N VAL A 55 -1.92 -6.55 10.61
CA VAL A 55 -1.11 -6.13 9.48
C VAL A 55 0.28 -5.82 10.02
N LEU A 56 1.26 -6.60 9.59
CA LEU A 56 2.65 -6.48 10.03
C LEU A 56 3.34 -5.25 9.42
N PRO A 57 4.46 -4.80 10.02
CA PRO A 57 5.26 -3.69 9.49
C PRO A 57 5.57 -3.82 8.00
N GLY A 58 5.44 -2.71 7.27
CA GLY A 58 5.60 -2.68 5.83
C GLY A 58 5.31 -1.30 5.25
N GLU A 59 5.14 -1.23 3.94
CA GLU A 59 4.93 0.04 3.25
C GLU A 59 4.07 -0.11 1.99
N ILE A 60 3.53 1.03 1.57
CA ILE A 60 2.88 1.24 0.27
C ILE A 60 3.59 2.35 -0.49
N TYR A 61 3.41 2.33 -1.81
CA TYR A 61 3.86 3.39 -2.70
C TYR A 61 2.65 3.92 -3.46
N SER A 62 2.39 5.23 -3.35
CA SER A 62 1.23 5.89 -3.96
C SER A 62 1.67 7.12 -4.71
N LEU A 63 1.09 7.36 -5.89
CA LEU A 63 1.21 8.65 -6.57
C LEU A 63 0.44 9.70 -5.77
N GLN A 64 1.12 10.78 -5.39
CA GLN A 64 0.61 11.82 -4.51
C GLN A 64 1.18 13.17 -4.93
N ASN A 65 0.53 14.26 -4.53
CA ASN A 65 1.08 15.60 -4.69
C ASN A 65 2.44 15.72 -3.99
N LEU A 66 3.36 16.52 -4.55
CA LEU A 66 4.67 16.76 -3.94
C LEU A 66 4.53 17.27 -2.50
N ASP A 67 3.67 18.26 -2.29
CA ASP A 67 3.29 18.76 -0.97
C ASP A 67 1.81 19.14 -0.96
N GLY A 68 0.95 18.31 -0.34
CA GLY A 68 -0.49 18.56 -0.27
C GLY A 68 -0.87 19.75 0.61
N THR A 69 0.00 20.11 1.55
CA THR A 69 -0.13 21.26 2.45
C THR A 69 1.22 21.97 2.54
N ALA A 70 1.21 23.23 2.99
CA ALA A 70 2.45 23.99 3.19
C ALA A 70 3.39 23.24 4.14
N TYR A 71 4.68 23.25 3.82
CA TYR A 71 5.76 22.63 4.60
C TYR A 71 6.68 23.73 5.12
N SER A 72 6.40 24.22 6.34
CA SER A 72 7.00 25.44 6.86
C SER A 72 6.77 26.62 5.89
N SER A 73 7.82 27.34 5.52
CA SER A 73 7.79 28.46 4.57
C SER A 73 7.65 28.03 3.11
N LEU A 74 7.70 26.73 2.81
CA LEU A 74 7.41 26.21 1.47
C LEU A 74 5.90 26.08 1.30
N ALA A 75 5.35 26.73 0.27
CA ALA A 75 3.94 26.60 -0.08
C ALA A 75 3.60 25.16 -0.52
N ALA A 76 2.33 24.79 -0.45
CA ALA A 76 1.86 23.52 -0.99
C ALA A 76 2.16 23.45 -2.50
N ASP A 77 2.70 22.32 -2.96
CA ASP A 77 2.84 22.00 -4.38
C ASP A 77 1.90 20.85 -4.73
N THR A 78 0.73 21.25 -5.25
CA THR A 78 -0.33 20.37 -5.70
C THR A 78 -0.34 20.19 -7.22
N THR A 79 0.61 20.83 -7.93
CA THR A 79 0.71 20.80 -9.39
C THR A 79 1.59 19.65 -9.88
N HIS A 80 2.56 19.23 -9.06
CA HIS A 80 3.43 18.10 -9.34
C HIS A 80 3.03 16.87 -8.54
N GLN A 81 3.14 15.70 -9.16
CA GLN A 81 2.90 14.41 -8.53
C GLN A 81 4.16 13.56 -8.52
N ILE A 82 4.39 12.89 -7.40
CA ILE A 82 5.49 11.96 -7.19
C ILE A 82 4.99 10.70 -6.50
N ILE A 83 5.75 9.60 -6.61
CA ILE A 83 5.49 8.42 -5.79
C ILE A 83 5.98 8.70 -4.38
N LYS A 84 5.05 8.69 -3.41
CA LYS A 84 5.36 8.77 -1.99
C LYS A 84 5.24 7.40 -1.33
N GLN A 85 6.16 7.15 -0.41
CA GLN A 85 6.20 5.94 0.42
C GLN A 85 5.50 6.19 1.75
N GLY A 86 4.43 5.45 2.01
CA GLY A 86 3.75 5.40 3.31
C GLY A 86 4.18 4.14 4.05
N MET A 87 4.56 4.26 5.32
CA MET A 87 5.02 3.10 6.10
C MET A 87 4.26 2.94 7.41
N ILE A 88 4.20 1.70 7.88
CA ILE A 88 3.93 1.37 9.28
C ILE A 88 5.13 0.60 9.81
N LEU A 89 5.64 1.03 10.98
CA LEU A 89 6.80 0.39 11.62
C LEU A 89 6.38 -0.61 12.70
N ASP A 90 5.14 -0.49 13.17
CA ASP A 90 4.54 -1.37 14.16
C ASP A 90 3.33 -2.10 13.55
N ALA A 91 3.04 -3.29 14.08
CA ALA A 91 1.88 -4.06 13.63
C ALA A 91 0.57 -3.37 14.03
N VAL A 92 -0.39 -3.30 13.10
CA VAL A 92 -1.72 -2.73 13.33
C VAL A 92 -2.73 -3.87 13.49
N THR A 93 -3.45 -3.89 14.61
CA THR A 93 -4.49 -4.88 14.88
C THR A 93 -5.85 -4.33 14.44
N LEU A 94 -6.59 -5.11 13.66
CA LEU A 94 -7.82 -4.73 12.99
C LEU A 94 -8.93 -5.72 13.31
N ASN A 95 -10.11 -5.23 13.66
CA ASN A 95 -11.25 -6.05 14.07
C ASN A 95 -12.11 -6.48 12.87
N CYS A 96 -12.53 -7.75 12.85
CA CYS A 96 -13.34 -8.37 11.80
C CYS A 96 -14.39 -9.30 12.44
N PRO A 97 -15.46 -8.76 13.05
CA PRO A 97 -16.42 -9.56 13.80
C PRO A 97 -17.21 -10.54 12.92
N ALA A 98 -17.66 -11.64 13.52
CA ALA A 98 -18.53 -12.60 12.84
C ALA A 98 -19.95 -12.03 12.66
N PRO A 99 -20.67 -12.42 11.59
CA PRO A 99 -22.06 -12.02 11.41
C PRO A 99 -22.97 -12.75 12.41
N ALA A 100 -24.14 -12.17 12.69
CA ALA A 100 -25.09 -12.69 13.67
C ALA A 100 -26.08 -13.74 13.10
N THR A 101 -26.19 -13.87 11.78
CA THR A 101 -27.18 -14.73 11.12
C THR A 101 -26.58 -16.08 10.76
N SER A 102 -27.21 -17.18 11.19
CA SER A 102 -26.77 -18.54 10.85
C SER A 102 -26.75 -18.78 9.34
N GLY A 103 -25.70 -19.44 8.86
CA GLY A 103 -25.48 -19.73 7.44
C GLY A 103 -24.96 -18.55 6.61
N TYR A 104 -24.63 -17.42 7.24
CA TYR A 104 -24.14 -16.22 6.57
C TYR A 104 -22.65 -15.97 6.87
N SER A 105 -22.00 -15.27 5.94
CA SER A 105 -20.62 -14.81 6.04
C SER A 105 -20.51 -13.34 5.63
N ILE A 106 -19.41 -12.71 6.01
CA ILE A 106 -19.04 -11.37 5.59
C ILE A 106 -17.59 -11.35 5.09
N ASN A 107 -17.35 -10.59 4.03
CA ASN A 107 -16.00 -10.23 3.62
C ASN A 107 -15.65 -8.83 4.14
N TYR A 108 -14.51 -8.71 4.81
CA TYR A 108 -13.90 -7.44 5.16
C TYR A 108 -12.78 -7.13 4.16
N LEU A 109 -12.74 -5.90 3.66
CA LEU A 109 -11.59 -5.39 2.91
C LEU A 109 -10.68 -4.64 3.88
N ILE A 110 -9.43 -5.10 4.01
CA ILE A 110 -8.36 -4.32 4.60
C ILE A 110 -7.79 -3.44 3.49
N GLU A 111 -7.80 -2.14 3.70
CA GLU A 111 -7.34 -1.17 2.71
C GLU A 111 -6.39 -0.16 3.32
N ALA A 112 -5.54 0.41 2.46
CA ALA A 112 -4.52 1.36 2.86
C ALA A 112 -4.53 2.63 2.01
N ALA A 113 -4.10 3.74 2.60
CA ALA A 113 -3.84 4.99 1.89
C ALA A 113 -2.55 5.64 2.40
N TYR A 114 -1.94 6.45 1.54
CA TYR A 114 -0.85 7.34 1.95
C TYR A 114 -1.44 8.59 2.59
N GLN A 115 -0.86 9.05 3.69
CA GLN A 115 -1.16 10.36 4.26
C GLN A 115 0.12 11.08 4.73
N ASP A 116 0.19 12.39 4.47
CA ASP A 116 1.12 13.27 5.17
C ASP A 116 0.51 13.65 6.53
N PHE A 117 1.23 13.41 7.62
CA PHE A 117 0.77 13.69 8.97
C PHE A 117 1.83 14.48 9.75
N ASP A 118 1.46 15.66 10.25
CA ASP A 118 2.33 16.50 11.05
C ASP A 118 2.32 16.04 12.52
N ASP A 119 3.49 15.67 13.05
CA ASP A 119 3.66 15.01 14.34
C ASP A 119 4.81 15.64 15.15
N ASN A 120 4.99 15.15 16.38
CA ASN A 120 6.04 15.58 17.30
C ASN A 120 5.97 17.09 17.58
N ALA A 121 4.83 17.53 18.10
CA ALA A 121 4.60 18.91 18.49
C ALA A 121 5.47 19.29 19.70
N VAL A 122 6.37 20.25 19.53
CA VAL A 122 7.32 20.70 20.56
C VAL A 122 7.34 22.23 20.60
N VAL A 123 7.52 22.82 21.79
CA VAL A 123 7.79 24.26 21.93
C VAL A 123 9.24 24.51 21.52
N LEU A 124 9.43 25.13 20.36
CA LEU A 124 10.75 25.36 19.79
C LEU A 124 11.38 26.67 20.27
N PRO A 125 12.72 26.74 20.38
CA PRO A 125 13.41 28.00 20.61
C PRO A 125 13.39 28.87 19.34
N TYR A 126 13.12 30.16 19.50
CA TYR A 126 13.10 31.16 18.42
C TYR A 126 14.11 32.27 18.67
N TYR A 127 14.69 32.82 17.60
CA TYR A 127 15.61 33.94 17.70
C TYR A 127 14.90 35.20 18.23
N ASN A 128 15.46 35.79 19.28
CA ASN A 128 14.98 37.04 19.88
C ASN A 128 15.93 38.19 19.52
N ALA A 129 15.53 38.99 18.53
CA ALA A 129 16.34 40.12 18.07
C ALA A 129 16.48 41.23 19.14
N SER A 130 15.53 41.35 20.07
CA SER A 130 15.56 42.36 21.13
C SER A 130 16.45 41.97 22.32
N ASN A 131 16.65 40.67 22.55
CA ASN A 131 17.60 40.16 23.54
C ASN A 131 18.21 38.83 23.08
N PRO A 132 19.32 38.85 22.33
CA PRO A 132 19.93 37.64 21.77
C PRO A 132 20.44 36.63 22.81
N SER A 133 20.56 37.02 24.09
CA SER A 133 20.95 36.11 25.17
C SER A 133 19.79 35.22 25.67
N GLN A 134 18.56 35.47 25.23
CA GLN A 134 17.36 34.75 25.64
C GLN A 134 16.50 34.40 24.43
N ALA A 135 16.47 33.12 24.06
CA ALA A 135 15.58 32.64 23.02
C ALA A 135 14.11 32.81 23.43
N TYR A 136 13.24 33.05 22.46
CA TYR A 136 11.80 32.95 22.65
C TYR A 136 11.36 31.50 22.73
N SER A 137 10.32 31.24 23.53
CA SER A 137 9.66 29.93 23.58
C SER A 137 8.47 29.92 22.64
N GLY A 138 8.60 29.26 21.49
CA GLY A 138 7.62 29.27 20.41
C GLY A 138 7.60 30.58 19.60
N PRO A 139 6.81 30.64 18.51
CA PRO A 139 6.72 31.82 17.65
C PRO A 139 6.30 33.04 18.46
N SER A 140 7.03 34.15 18.29
CA SER A 140 6.76 35.42 19.00
C SER A 140 6.65 35.26 20.54
N ASN A 141 7.38 34.30 21.13
CA ASN A 141 7.36 33.99 22.55
C ASN A 141 5.99 33.54 23.09
N SER A 142 5.14 32.96 22.24
CA SER A 142 3.77 32.57 22.57
C SER A 142 3.65 31.30 23.44
N GLY A 143 4.72 30.52 23.58
CA GLY A 143 4.70 29.19 24.20
C GLY A 143 3.97 28.12 23.37
N THR A 144 3.56 28.43 22.14
CA THR A 144 2.81 27.49 21.29
C THR A 144 3.75 26.43 20.70
N ALA A 145 3.39 25.16 20.88
CA ALA A 145 4.10 24.04 20.28
C ALA A 145 3.82 23.93 18.77
N GLN A 146 4.79 23.48 17.99
CA GLN A 146 4.66 23.25 16.56
C GLN A 146 5.19 21.87 16.18
N SER A 147 4.55 21.21 15.22
CA SER A 147 4.97 19.91 14.72
C SER A 147 6.33 20.00 14.03
N THR A 148 7.26 19.16 14.43
CA THR A 148 8.66 19.18 13.94
C THR A 148 8.92 18.12 12.88
N VAL A 149 8.00 17.19 12.68
CA VAL A 149 8.14 16.11 11.70
C VAL A 149 6.87 16.02 10.86
N ARG A 150 7.03 15.96 9.54
CA ARG A 150 5.97 15.52 8.63
C ARG A 150 6.21 14.07 8.26
N ARG A 151 5.36 13.18 8.77
CA ARG A 151 5.43 11.75 8.53
C ARG A 151 4.71 11.36 7.24
N GLY A 152 5.28 10.42 6.50
CA GLY A 152 4.60 9.74 5.40
C GLY A 152 4.03 8.41 5.91
N ILE A 153 2.78 8.43 6.36
CA ILE A 153 2.16 7.27 7.01
C ILE A 153 1.37 6.42 6.00
N CYS A 154 1.35 5.11 6.25
CA CYS A 154 0.38 4.21 5.64
C CYS A 154 -0.80 4.06 6.60
N THR A 155 -1.93 4.70 6.29
CA THR A 155 -3.15 4.55 7.09
C THR A 155 -3.87 3.28 6.68
N LEU A 156 -4.17 2.42 7.65
CA LEU A 156 -4.93 1.18 7.45
C LEU A 156 -6.33 1.31 7.99
N GLN A 157 -7.31 0.78 7.26
CA GLN A 157 -8.69 0.64 7.75
C GLN A 157 -9.32 -0.68 7.33
N VAL A 158 -10.39 -1.04 8.03
CA VAL A 158 -11.25 -2.19 7.69
C VAL A 158 -12.56 -1.67 7.15
N LYS A 159 -12.92 -2.13 5.96
CA LYS A 159 -14.22 -1.87 5.36
C LYS A 159 -15.06 -3.15 5.39
N ALA A 160 -16.21 -3.07 6.05
CA ALA A 160 -17.16 -4.17 6.13
C ALA A 160 -17.93 -4.31 4.81
N GLY A 161 -18.01 -5.54 4.30
CA GLY A 161 -18.90 -5.88 3.19
C GLY A 161 -20.35 -6.07 3.64
N ILE A 162 -21.17 -6.51 2.69
CA ILE A 162 -22.56 -6.88 2.97
C ILE A 162 -22.58 -8.34 3.43
N VAL A 163 -23.20 -8.58 4.59
CA VAL A 163 -23.43 -9.93 5.10
C VAL A 163 -24.37 -10.67 4.13
N ALA A 164 -23.99 -11.87 3.69
CA ALA A 164 -24.79 -12.67 2.77
C ALA A 164 -24.66 -14.16 3.09
N ALA A 165 -25.49 -15.00 2.47
CA ALA A 165 -25.36 -16.45 2.57
C ALA A 165 -23.94 -16.89 2.19
N THR A 166 -23.35 -17.81 2.96
CA THR A 166 -21.97 -18.26 2.76
C THR A 166 -21.75 -18.71 1.31
N GLY A 167 -20.72 -18.14 0.67
CA GLY A 167 -20.39 -18.36 -0.74
C GLY A 167 -20.92 -17.29 -1.69
N THR A 168 -21.80 -16.39 -1.23
CA THR A 168 -22.37 -15.30 -2.04
C THR A 168 -22.00 -13.90 -1.56
N GLN A 169 -21.23 -13.80 -0.47
CA GLN A 169 -20.79 -12.53 0.08
C GLN A 169 -19.83 -11.81 -0.88
N LEU A 170 -20.03 -10.50 -1.03
CA LEU A 170 -19.23 -9.66 -1.90
C LEU A 170 -18.22 -8.86 -1.08
N THR A 171 -16.98 -8.79 -1.56
CA THR A 171 -15.98 -7.89 -1.01
C THR A 171 -16.31 -6.45 -1.41
N PRO A 172 -16.35 -5.49 -0.47
CA PRO A 172 -16.60 -4.09 -0.80
C PRO A 172 -15.45 -3.53 -1.65
N ALA A 173 -15.74 -2.54 -2.50
CA ALA A 173 -14.71 -1.80 -3.22
C ALA A 173 -13.91 -0.90 -2.27
N ALA A 174 -12.65 -0.63 -2.59
CA ALA A 174 -11.83 0.31 -1.81
C ALA A 174 -12.41 1.73 -1.83
N ASP A 175 -12.20 2.48 -0.76
CA ASP A 175 -12.56 3.89 -0.67
C ASP A 175 -11.74 4.77 -1.63
N SER A 176 -12.25 5.94 -1.96
CA SER A 176 -11.52 6.90 -2.80
C SER A 176 -10.22 7.31 -2.11
N GLY A 177 -9.09 7.16 -2.81
CA GLY A 177 -7.76 7.40 -2.25
C GLY A 177 -7.16 6.22 -1.48
N TYR A 178 -7.91 5.13 -1.31
CA TYR A 178 -7.45 3.88 -0.73
C TYR A 178 -7.22 2.81 -1.79
N VAL A 179 -6.40 1.84 -1.43
CA VAL A 179 -6.16 0.64 -2.22
C VAL A 179 -6.41 -0.59 -1.36
N GLY A 180 -7.16 -1.55 -1.90
CA GLY A 180 -7.45 -2.81 -1.22
C GLY A 180 -6.18 -3.67 -1.10
N LEU A 181 -5.93 -4.19 0.11
CA LEU A 181 -4.76 -5.03 0.41
C LEU A 181 -5.16 -6.49 0.60
N TRP A 182 -6.10 -6.76 1.49
CA TRP A 182 -6.49 -8.11 1.90
C TRP A 182 -8.00 -8.23 2.03
N THR A 183 -8.53 -9.40 1.70
CA THR A 183 -9.91 -9.79 1.98
C THR A 183 -9.90 -10.80 3.12
N VAL A 184 -10.67 -10.52 4.17
CA VAL A 184 -10.85 -11.41 5.32
C VAL A 184 -12.29 -11.92 5.32
N THR A 185 -12.47 -13.23 5.14
CA THR A 185 -13.80 -13.86 5.15
C THR A 185 -14.08 -14.44 6.54
N VAL A 186 -15.17 -13.98 7.17
CA VAL A 186 -15.59 -14.45 8.49
C VAL A 186 -17.00 -15.02 8.40
N ALA A 187 -17.18 -16.25 8.85
CA ALA A 187 -18.47 -16.95 8.86
C ALA A 187 -19.19 -16.79 10.20
N TYR A 188 -20.51 -17.00 10.21
CA TYR A 188 -21.30 -17.09 11.43
C TYR A 188 -20.71 -18.09 12.43
N GLY A 189 -20.73 -17.72 13.71
CA GLY A 189 -20.25 -18.59 14.80
C GLY A 189 -18.73 -18.76 14.87
N GLN A 190 -17.97 -18.17 13.94
CA GLN A 190 -16.53 -18.18 13.98
C GLN A 190 -16.02 -17.34 15.15
N THR A 191 -15.04 -17.86 15.91
CA THR A 191 -14.43 -17.18 17.05
C THR A 191 -12.96 -16.82 16.83
N GLN A 192 -12.37 -17.35 15.74
CA GLN A 192 -10.97 -17.20 15.39
C GLN A 192 -10.81 -17.04 13.89
N ILE A 193 -10.00 -16.08 13.46
CA ILE A 193 -9.55 -15.95 12.09
C ILE A 193 -8.27 -16.76 11.93
N THR A 194 -8.16 -17.52 10.86
CA THR A 194 -6.96 -18.30 10.50
C THR A 194 -6.39 -17.79 9.18
N ALA A 195 -5.20 -18.25 8.81
CA ALA A 195 -4.59 -17.86 7.52
C ALA A 195 -5.48 -18.21 6.32
N ALA A 196 -6.30 -19.27 6.41
CA ALA A 196 -7.22 -19.66 5.34
C ALA A 196 -8.38 -18.68 5.13
N ASN A 197 -8.66 -17.81 6.12
CA ASN A 197 -9.67 -16.77 6.01
C ASN A 197 -9.15 -15.50 5.34
N ILE A 198 -7.82 -15.37 5.17
CA ILE A 198 -7.15 -14.17 4.67
C ILE A 198 -6.66 -14.45 3.26
N THR A 199 -7.09 -13.63 2.32
CA THR A 199 -6.69 -13.72 0.91
C THR A 199 -6.28 -12.35 0.41
N GLN A 200 -5.34 -12.29 -0.54
CA GLN A 200 -4.94 -11.00 -1.12
C GLN A 200 -6.12 -10.40 -1.88
N ALA A 201 -6.38 -9.11 -1.68
CA ALA A 201 -7.43 -8.42 -2.43
C ALA A 201 -7.05 -8.32 -3.91
N ALA A 202 -8.05 -8.31 -4.78
CA ALA A 202 -7.83 -8.07 -6.20
C ALA A 202 -7.13 -6.73 -6.41
N ASN A 203 -6.11 -6.70 -7.27
CA ASN A 203 -5.30 -5.52 -7.59
C ASN A 203 -4.52 -4.92 -6.40
N ALA A 204 -4.28 -5.69 -5.33
CA ALA A 204 -3.45 -5.21 -4.22
C ALA A 204 -2.05 -4.82 -4.73
N PRO A 205 -1.50 -3.66 -4.28
CA PRO A 205 -0.32 -3.03 -4.86
C PRO A 205 0.97 -3.64 -4.30
N PHE A 206 0.99 -4.97 -4.11
CA PHE A 206 2.16 -5.67 -3.61
C PHE A 206 3.10 -6.02 -4.76
N LEU A 207 4.39 -5.75 -4.53
CA LEU A 207 5.43 -6.33 -5.36
C LEU A 207 5.44 -7.85 -5.15
N PRO A 208 5.88 -8.63 -6.14
CA PRO A 208 5.95 -10.08 -5.98
C PRO A 208 6.77 -10.47 -4.74
N ALA A 209 6.33 -11.52 -4.03
CA ALA A 209 6.92 -11.94 -2.76
C ALA A 209 8.42 -12.35 -2.87
N GLY A 210 8.90 -12.70 -4.06
CA GLY A 210 10.33 -12.97 -4.31
C GLY A 210 11.14 -11.74 -4.74
N GLY A 211 10.54 -10.56 -4.81
CA GLY A 211 11.15 -9.36 -5.35
C GLY A 211 11.08 -9.31 -6.88
N ILE A 212 11.51 -8.18 -7.45
CA ILE A 212 11.39 -7.95 -8.89
C ILE A 212 12.37 -8.81 -9.68
N VAL A 213 13.62 -8.98 -9.19
CA VAL A 213 14.65 -9.73 -9.94
C VAL A 213 14.29 -11.21 -10.14
N PRO A 214 13.92 -11.98 -9.09
CA PRO A 214 13.46 -13.35 -9.28
C PRO A 214 12.17 -13.45 -10.09
N SER A 215 11.31 -12.43 -10.01
CA SER A 215 10.07 -12.38 -10.80
C SER A 215 10.34 -12.19 -12.30
N VAL A 216 11.33 -11.37 -12.66
CA VAL A 216 11.79 -11.24 -14.05
C VAL A 216 12.39 -12.56 -14.54
N GLN A 217 13.26 -13.18 -13.75
CA GLN A 217 13.90 -14.46 -14.13
C GLN A 217 12.87 -15.57 -14.38
N ASN A 218 11.81 -15.62 -13.57
CA ASN A 218 10.73 -16.60 -13.73
C ASN A 218 9.63 -16.16 -14.71
N SER A 219 9.78 -15.01 -15.38
CA SER A 219 8.74 -14.41 -16.23
C SER A 219 7.39 -14.23 -15.51
N ALA A 220 7.40 -14.06 -14.18
CA ALA A 220 6.20 -14.01 -13.33
C ALA A 220 5.26 -12.86 -13.69
N PHE A 221 5.80 -11.79 -14.30
CA PHE A 221 5.00 -10.65 -14.77
C PHE A 221 4.23 -10.91 -16.06
N ASN A 222 4.61 -11.94 -16.83
CA ASN A 222 3.98 -12.31 -18.10
C ASN A 222 3.44 -13.74 -18.08
N TYR A 223 3.37 -14.36 -16.90
CA TYR A 223 2.98 -15.75 -16.71
C TYR A 223 1.90 -15.85 -15.64
N ALA A 224 0.89 -16.68 -15.90
CA ALA A 224 -0.12 -17.00 -14.90
C ALA A 224 -0.59 -18.46 -15.04
N LEU A 225 -1.27 -18.94 -14.00
CA LEU A 225 -1.84 -20.28 -13.99
C LEU A 225 -3.28 -20.21 -14.50
N ASP A 226 -3.67 -21.21 -15.29
CA ASP A 226 -5.07 -21.45 -15.61
C ASP A 226 -5.79 -22.03 -14.37
N THR A 227 -6.84 -21.34 -13.94
CA THR A 227 -7.72 -21.72 -12.84
C THR A 227 -9.14 -22.04 -13.32
N GLY A 228 -9.32 -22.11 -14.65
CA GLY A 228 -10.60 -22.30 -15.27
C GLY A 228 -11.13 -23.72 -15.16
N THR A 229 -12.37 -23.89 -15.63
CA THR A 229 -13.04 -25.19 -15.72
C THR A 229 -12.83 -25.79 -17.11
N ALA A 230 -13.42 -26.96 -17.37
CA ALA A 230 -13.32 -27.58 -18.69
C ALA A 230 -13.73 -26.59 -19.81
N ASN A 231 -12.89 -26.48 -20.85
CA ASN A 231 -13.08 -25.62 -22.02
C ASN A 231 -13.11 -24.10 -21.75
N THR A 232 -12.75 -23.65 -20.55
CA THR A 232 -12.65 -22.22 -20.23
C THR A 232 -11.31 -21.97 -19.56
N TYR A 233 -10.45 -21.16 -20.17
CA TYR A 233 -9.22 -20.70 -19.53
C TYR A 233 -9.51 -19.49 -18.66
N LEU A 234 -9.16 -19.55 -17.38
CA LEU A 234 -9.27 -18.43 -16.45
C LEU A 234 -7.89 -18.09 -15.91
N VAL A 235 -7.35 -16.95 -16.34
CA VAL A 235 -5.96 -16.59 -16.10
C VAL A 235 -5.89 -15.19 -15.49
N SER A 236 -5.22 -15.07 -14.35
CA SER A 236 -5.04 -13.81 -13.63
C SER A 236 -3.57 -13.43 -13.57
N TYR A 237 -3.18 -12.43 -14.34
CA TYR A 237 -1.81 -11.89 -14.37
C TYR A 237 -1.55 -10.92 -13.21
N SER A 238 -0.29 -10.84 -12.77
CA SER A 238 0.16 -9.88 -11.76
C SER A 238 1.45 -9.17 -12.22
N PRO A 239 1.45 -7.84 -12.41
CA PRO A 239 0.30 -6.93 -12.32
C PRO A 239 -0.86 -7.27 -13.27
N PRO A 240 -2.10 -6.87 -12.93
CA PRO A 240 -3.26 -7.09 -13.79
C PRO A 240 -3.10 -6.35 -15.12
N VAL A 241 -3.44 -7.04 -16.21
CA VAL A 241 -3.47 -6.45 -17.56
C VAL A 241 -4.79 -5.69 -17.71
N THR A 242 -4.74 -4.37 -17.63
CA THR A 242 -5.93 -3.49 -17.75
C THR A 242 -6.23 -3.06 -19.18
N GLN A 243 -5.24 -3.14 -20.08
CA GLN A 243 -5.38 -2.83 -21.49
C GLN A 243 -4.49 -3.76 -22.31
N LEU A 244 -5.02 -4.28 -23.42
CA LEU A 244 -4.22 -5.03 -24.39
C LEU A 244 -3.52 -4.07 -25.34
N THR A 245 -2.20 -4.22 -25.53
CA THR A 245 -1.42 -3.44 -26.50
C THR A 245 -0.87 -4.34 -27.60
N ASP A 246 -0.70 -3.78 -28.80
CA ASP A 246 -0.12 -4.50 -29.93
C ASP A 246 1.31 -4.98 -29.60
N GLY A 247 1.61 -6.24 -29.93
CA GLY A 247 2.88 -6.88 -29.61
C GLY A 247 3.01 -7.39 -28.16
N MET A 248 2.00 -7.25 -27.31
CA MET A 248 2.04 -7.80 -25.96
C MET A 248 2.04 -9.33 -25.98
N VAL A 249 2.96 -9.94 -25.23
CA VAL A 249 3.12 -11.39 -25.12
C VAL A 249 2.78 -11.82 -23.70
N LEU A 250 1.71 -12.59 -23.57
CA LEU A 250 1.30 -13.20 -22.31
C LEU A 250 1.43 -14.72 -22.40
N SER A 251 1.77 -15.37 -21.31
CA SER A 251 1.90 -16.82 -21.24
C SER A 251 1.07 -17.38 -20.10
N PHE A 252 0.59 -18.60 -20.22
CA PHE A 252 -0.01 -19.30 -19.10
C PHE A 252 0.23 -20.80 -19.19
N ARG A 253 0.20 -21.48 -18.04
CA ARG A 253 0.25 -22.94 -17.97
C ARG A 253 -1.15 -23.49 -17.78
N ILE A 254 -1.48 -24.48 -18.59
CA ILE A 254 -2.77 -25.16 -18.52
C ILE A 254 -2.80 -26.01 -17.24
N ASN A 255 -3.91 -25.96 -16.50
CA ASN A 255 -4.06 -26.62 -15.19
C ASN A 255 -3.86 -28.15 -15.23
N ARG A 256 -3.93 -28.75 -16.43
CA ARG A 256 -3.94 -30.21 -16.63
C ARG A 256 -2.82 -30.75 -17.49
N ASP A 257 -2.10 -29.89 -18.19
CA ASP A 257 -0.99 -30.28 -19.05
C ASP A 257 0.19 -29.37 -18.75
N HIS A 258 1.41 -29.91 -18.71
CA HIS A 258 2.62 -29.09 -18.54
C HIS A 258 2.97 -28.26 -19.80
N VAL A 259 1.96 -27.97 -20.61
CA VAL A 259 2.02 -27.19 -21.84
C VAL A 259 1.87 -25.71 -21.48
N ARG A 260 2.83 -24.92 -21.96
CA ARG A 260 2.80 -23.47 -21.92
C ARG A 260 2.07 -22.97 -23.18
N MET A 261 1.02 -22.20 -23.00
CA MET A 261 0.39 -21.43 -24.06
C MET A 261 0.93 -20.00 -24.08
N VAL A 262 1.08 -19.44 -25.27
CA VAL A 262 1.53 -18.06 -25.48
C VAL A 262 0.44 -17.33 -26.25
N LEU A 263 -0.08 -16.27 -25.66
CA LEU A 263 -1.01 -15.34 -26.28
C LEU A 263 -0.21 -14.14 -26.79
N ILE A 264 -0.28 -13.90 -28.10
CA ILE A 264 0.33 -12.72 -28.72
C ILE A 264 -0.81 -11.80 -29.16
N VAL A 265 -0.89 -10.62 -28.55
CA VAL A 265 -1.84 -9.59 -28.97
C VAL A 265 -1.31 -8.97 -30.25
N ARG A 266 -2.10 -9.03 -31.32
CA ARG A 266 -1.81 -8.39 -32.60
C ARG A 266 -2.97 -7.51 -33.02
N SER A 267 -2.69 -6.30 -33.51
CA SER A 267 -3.71 -5.50 -34.17
C SER A 267 -4.07 -6.09 -35.55
N GLU A 268 -5.36 -6.10 -35.90
CA GLU A 268 -5.84 -6.64 -37.19
C GLU A 268 -5.20 -5.97 -38.41
N LYS A 269 -4.66 -4.75 -38.26
CA LYS A 269 -3.94 -4.00 -39.30
C LYS A 269 -2.66 -4.70 -39.80
N TYR A 270 -2.14 -5.69 -39.09
CA TYR A 270 -0.92 -6.42 -39.44
C TYR A 270 -1.13 -7.93 -39.67
N ARG A 271 -2.32 -8.39 -40.04
CA ARG A 271 -2.43 -9.70 -40.71
C ARG A 271 -1.81 -9.56 -42.10
N PRO A 272 -0.77 -10.34 -42.46
CA PRO A 272 -0.41 -10.46 -43.86
C PRO A 272 -1.65 -10.92 -44.62
N LEU A 273 -2.06 -10.16 -45.63
CA LEU A 273 -3.07 -10.56 -46.60
C LEU A 273 -2.51 -11.74 -47.43
N MET A 274 -2.47 -12.93 -46.86
CA MET A 274 -2.28 -14.16 -47.62
C MET A 274 -3.08 -15.26 -46.92
N GLU A 275 -4.38 -15.31 -47.21
CA GLU A 275 -5.10 -16.55 -47.48
C GLU A 275 -6.33 -16.23 -48.35
N ALA A 276 -6.22 -16.56 -49.64
CA ALA A 276 -7.32 -17.02 -50.49
C ALA A 276 -6.70 -17.80 -51.67
N PRO A 277 -7.35 -18.88 -52.12
CA PRO A 277 -6.73 -20.08 -52.71
C PRO A 277 -6.03 -19.90 -54.06
#